data_AF-A0A9E5LHY8-F1
#
_entry.id   AF-A0A9E5LHY8-F1
#
_cell.length_a   1.000
_cell.length_b   1.000
_cell.length_c   1.000
_cell.angle_alpha   90.00
_cell.angle_beta   90.00
_cell.angle_gamma   90.00
#
_symmetry.space_group_name_H-M   'P 1'
#
loop_
_entity.id
_entity.type
_entity.pdbx_description
1 polymer ?
#
loop_
_entity_poly.entity_id
_entity_poly.type
_entity_poly.pdbx_seq_one_letter_code
_entity_poly.pdbx_strand_id
1 'polypeptide(L)'
;MKIRITIPKLKTIVITFISIAIVGSLSGAAYFVPKYLKEQQQTRDASRDCVHYRDFLLASDAWEQEGDTDQAQGVYALAIHHFKKGQCTQIH
;
A
#
# COMPACT_ATOMS: atom_id res chain seq x y z
N MET A 1 -31.52 -35.75 24.74
CA MET A 1 -30.81 -36.39 23.61
C MET A 1 -29.30 -36.22 23.83
N LYS A 2 -28.58 -37.27 24.24
CA LYS A 2 -27.12 -37.21 24.47
C LYS A 2 -26.39 -37.53 23.17
N ILE A 3 -25.77 -36.54 22.55
CA ILE A 3 -24.97 -36.73 21.33
C ILE A 3 -23.68 -37.45 21.74
N ARG A 4 -23.55 -38.75 21.43
CA ARG A 4 -22.27 -39.46 21.54
C ARG A 4 -21.42 -39.12 20.31
N ILE A 5 -20.41 -38.28 20.49
CA ILE A 5 -19.41 -38.00 19.48
C ILE A 5 -18.36 -39.11 19.55
N THR A 6 -18.17 -39.86 18.47
CA THR A 6 -17.09 -40.84 18.34
C THR A 6 -15.82 -40.15 17.82
N ILE A 7 -14.64 -40.67 18.18
CA ILE A 7 -13.32 -40.14 17.76
C ILE A 7 -13.25 -39.80 16.25
N PRO A 8 -13.70 -40.66 15.31
CA PRO A 8 -13.69 -40.31 13.88
C PRO A 8 -14.62 -39.14 13.53
N LYS A 9 -15.80 -39.04 14.15
CA LYS A 9 -16.72 -37.90 13.95
C LYS A 9 -16.13 -36.60 14.51
N LEU A 10 -15.42 -36.66 15.64
CA LEU A 10 -14.71 -35.52 16.20
C LEU A 10 -13.62 -35.01 15.25
N LYS A 11 -12.81 -35.91 14.68
CA LYS A 11 -11.78 -35.55 13.69
C LYS A 11 -12.38 -34.84 12.48
N THR A 12 -13.48 -35.34 11.93
CA THR A 12 -14.18 -34.69 10.80
C THR A 12 -14.66 -33.29 11.18
N ILE A 13 -15.30 -33.14 12.34
CA ILE A 13 -15.79 -31.83 12.81
C ILE A 13 -14.63 -30.83 12.94
N VAL A 14 -13.52 -31.24 13.56
CA VAL A 14 -12.34 -30.40 13.74
C VAL A 14 -11.74 -29.97 12.39
N ILE A 15 -11.58 -30.90 11.45
CA ILE A 15 -11.04 -30.59 10.11
C ILE A 15 -11.96 -29.60 9.38
N THR A 16 -13.28 -29.77 9.47
CA THR A 16 -14.23 -28.85 8.84
C THR A 16 -14.12 -27.44 9.43
N PHE A 17 -14.07 -27.29 10.75
CA PHE A 17 -13.91 -25.97 11.37
C PHE A 17 -12.58 -25.31 11.02
N ILE A 18 -11.48 -26.07 11.01
CA ILE A 18 -10.16 -25.56 10.59
C ILE A 18 -10.22 -25.10 9.13
N SER A 19 -10.83 -25.87 8.25
CA SER A 19 -10.96 -25.53 6.84
C SER A 19 -11.75 -24.22 6.65
N ILE A 20 -12.86 -24.05 7.36
CA ILE A 20 -13.65 -22.81 7.34
C ILE A 20 -12.84 -21.63 7.87
N ALA A 21 -12.10 -21.81 8.97
CA ALA A 21 -11.26 -20.76 9.54
C ALA A 21 -10.14 -20.33 8.57
N ILE A 22 -9.50 -21.28 7.89
CA ILE A 22 -8.47 -20.99 6.89
C ILE A 22 -9.07 -20.25 5.69
N VAL A 23 -10.14 -20.76 5.10
CA VAL A 23 -10.77 -20.10 3.94
C VAL A 23 -11.29 -18.71 4.32
N GLY A 24 -11.91 -18.57 5.49
CA GLY A 24 -12.40 -17.29 5.99
C GLY A 24 -11.29 -16.27 6.22
N SER A 25 -10.19 -16.69 6.85
CA SER A 25 -9.02 -15.80 7.08
C SER A 25 -8.33 -15.40 5.77
N LEU A 26 -8.12 -16.34 4.84
CA LEU A 26 -7.55 -16.04 3.52
C LEU A 26 -8.43 -15.08 2.73
N SER A 27 -9.74 -15.32 2.70
CA SER A 27 -10.70 -14.45 1.99
C SER A 27 -10.75 -13.05 2.60
N GLY A 28 -10.74 -12.98 3.94
CA GLY A 28 -10.67 -11.72 4.67
C GLY A 28 -9.38 -10.96 4.33
N ALA A 29 -8.22 -11.61 4.43
CA ALA A 29 -6.94 -10.99 4.10
C ALA A 29 -6.89 -10.50 2.64
N ALA A 30 -7.35 -11.32 1.69
CA ALA A 30 -7.40 -10.97 0.28
C ALA A 30 -8.27 -9.73 -0.02
N TYR A 31 -9.30 -9.47 0.79
CA TYR A 31 -10.14 -8.28 0.64
C TYR A 31 -9.61 -7.06 1.41
N PHE A 32 -9.25 -7.24 2.68
CA PHE A 32 -8.91 -6.12 3.56
C PHE A 32 -7.49 -5.62 3.40
N VAL A 33 -6.51 -6.48 3.10
CA VAL A 33 -5.11 -6.06 2.95
C VAL A 33 -4.96 -5.09 1.78
N PRO A 34 -5.44 -5.37 0.55
CA PRO A 34 -5.31 -4.43 -0.56
C PRO A 34 -6.03 -3.11 -0.29
N LYS A 35 -7.19 -3.16 0.38
CA LYS A 35 -7.95 -1.96 0.75
C LYS A 35 -7.15 -1.08 1.71
N TYR A 36 -6.60 -1.68 2.77
CA TYR A 36 -5.78 -0.96 3.74
C TYR A 36 -4.54 -0.34 3.10
N LEU A 37 -3.80 -1.09 2.27
CA LEU A 37 -2.63 -0.58 1.56
C LEU A 37 -2.99 0.58 0.63
N LYS A 38 -4.15 0.53 -0.04
CA LYS A 38 -4.64 1.61 -0.89
C LYS A 38 -4.94 2.89 -0.08
N GLU A 39 -5.59 2.77 1.07
CA GLU A 39 -5.88 3.91 1.94
C GLU A 39 -4.60 4.55 2.49
N GLN A 40 -3.62 3.73 2.88
CA GLN A 40 -2.31 4.19 3.31
C GLN A 40 -1.56 4.90 2.17
N GLN A 41 -1.60 4.34 0.95
CA GLN A 41 -1.01 4.96 -0.23
C GLN A 41 -1.63 6.32 -0.52
N GLN A 42 -2.97 6.42 -0.50
CA GLN A 42 -3.67 7.68 -0.73
C GLN A 42 -3.27 8.77 0.28
N THR A 43 -3.13 8.40 1.56
CA THR A 43 -2.70 9.32 2.61
C THR A 43 -1.27 9.80 2.37
N ARG A 44 -0.36 8.89 1.97
CA ARG A 44 1.01 9.25 1.64
C ARG A 44 1.11 10.15 0.41
N ASP A 45 0.37 9.84 -0.64
CA ASP A 45 0.35 10.62 -1.89
C ASP A 45 -0.22 12.03 -1.68
N ALA A 46 -1.10 12.19 -0.68
CA ALA A 46 -1.66 13.47 -0.25
C ALA A 46 -0.77 14.22 0.77
N SER A 47 0.33 13.61 1.24
CA SER A 47 1.25 14.26 2.17
C SER A 47 1.93 15.47 1.51
N ARG A 48 2.26 16.48 2.32
CA ARG A 48 2.93 17.70 1.85
C ARG A 48 4.20 17.39 1.06
N ASP A 49 5.01 16.44 1.52
CA ASP A 49 6.24 16.07 0.84
C ASP A 49 5.96 15.42 -0.53
N CYS A 50 4.97 14.53 -0.65
CA CYS A 50 4.66 13.93 -1.96
C CYS A 50 3.96 14.87 -2.93
N VAL A 51 3.21 15.85 -2.42
CA VAL A 51 2.69 16.96 -3.24
C VAL A 51 3.84 17.81 -3.76
N HIS A 52 4.73 18.29 -2.88
CA HIS A 52 5.88 19.09 -3.30
C HIS A 52 6.85 18.35 -4.22
N TYR A 53 7.06 17.04 -4.01
CA TYR A 53 7.83 16.21 -4.94
C TYR A 53 7.29 16.34 -6.37
N ARG A 54 5.98 16.16 -6.55
CA ARG A 54 5.33 16.25 -7.87
C ARG A 54 5.37 17.66 -8.43
N ASP A 55 5.11 18.67 -7.61
CA ASP A 55 5.10 20.07 -8.04
C ASP A 55 6.49 20.52 -8.49
N PHE A 56 7.54 20.19 -7.73
CA PHE A 56 8.91 20.48 -8.13
C PHE A 56 9.36 19.65 -9.34
N LEU A 57 8.90 18.41 -9.47
CA LEU A 57 9.21 17.63 -10.67
C LEU A 57 8.63 18.27 -11.94
N LEU A 58 7.39 18.76 -11.87
CA LEU A 58 6.76 19.51 -12.97
C LEU A 58 7.46 20.85 -13.24
N ALA A 59 7.85 21.57 -12.18
CA ALA A 59 8.57 22.82 -12.33
C ALA A 59 9.97 22.62 -12.94
N SER A 60 10.66 21.52 -12.59
CA SER A 60 11.93 21.15 -13.22
C SER A 60 11.77 20.91 -14.73
N ASP A 61 10.74 20.18 -15.14
CA ASP A 61 10.44 19.91 -16.55
C ASP A 61 10.13 21.21 -17.31
N ALA A 62 9.39 22.14 -16.68
CA ALA A 62 9.12 23.45 -17.27
C ALA A 62 10.41 24.26 -17.52
N TRP A 63 11.33 24.32 -16.55
CA TRP A 63 12.62 25.00 -16.72
C TRP A 63 13.49 24.35 -17.80
N GLU A 64 13.46 23.02 -17.89
CA GLU A 64 14.17 22.28 -18.94
C GLU A 64 13.64 22.61 -20.34
N GLN A 65 12.31 22.72 -20.48
CA GLN A 65 11.65 23.14 -21.74
C GLN A 65 11.97 24.59 -22.12
N GLU A 66 12.20 25.47 -21.15
CA GLU A 66 12.66 26.84 -21.38
C GLU A 66 14.16 26.94 -21.67
N GLY A 67 14.91 25.84 -21.52
CA GLY A 67 16.35 25.78 -21.77
C GLY A 67 17.22 26.26 -20.60
N ASP A 68 16.63 26.56 -19.43
CA ASP A 68 17.36 26.89 -18.21
C ASP A 68 17.70 25.62 -17.44
N THR A 69 18.74 24.93 -17.89
CA THR A 69 19.17 23.64 -17.34
C THR A 69 19.65 23.74 -15.89
N ASP A 70 20.21 24.89 -15.49
CA ASP A 70 20.72 25.10 -14.13
C ASP A 70 19.57 25.19 -13.13
N GLN A 71 18.51 25.94 -13.47
CA GLN A 71 17.30 25.96 -12.66
C GLN A 71 16.58 24.61 -12.66
N ALA A 72 16.47 23.95 -13.81
CA ALA A 72 15.87 22.62 -13.89
C ALA A 72 16.55 21.64 -12.91
N GLN A 73 17.88 21.57 -12.91
CA GLN A 73 18.63 20.72 -11.99
C GLN A 73 18.43 21.09 -10.52
N GLY A 74 18.44 22.38 -10.19
CA GLY A 74 18.21 22.86 -8.82
C GLY A 74 16.82 22.46 -8.30
N VAL A 75 15.78 22.66 -9.12
CA VAL A 75 14.41 22.31 -8.76
C VAL A 75 14.21 20.79 -8.71
N TYR A 76 14.83 20.04 -9.62
CA TYR A 76 14.84 18.58 -9.57
C TYR A 76 15.45 18.04 -8.26
N ALA A 77 16.53 18.65 -7.78
CA ALA A 77 17.13 18.28 -6.50
C ALA A 77 16.16 18.47 -5.32
N LEU A 78 15.32 19.52 -5.36
CA LEU A 78 14.24 19.72 -4.37
C LEU A 78 13.16 18.65 -4.49
N ALA A 79 12.78 18.25 -5.71
CA ALA A 79 11.85 17.14 -5.94
C ALA A 79 12.39 15.85 -5.28
N ILE A 80 13.66 15.51 -5.52
CA ILE A 80 14.30 14.32 -4.93
C ILE A 80 14.39 14.41 -3.40
N HIS A 81 14.64 15.59 -2.83
CA HIS A 81 14.61 15.79 -1.38
C HIS A 81 13.24 15.39 -0.79
N HIS A 82 12.17 15.93 -1.36
CA HIS A 82 10.81 15.65 -0.91
C HIS A 82 10.38 14.20 -1.17
N PHE A 83 10.78 13.60 -2.30
CA PHE A 83 10.54 12.18 -2.58
C PHE A 83 11.09 11.28 -1.48
N LYS A 84 12.36 11.50 -1.10
CA LYS A 84 13.04 10.73 -0.04
C LYS A 84 12.39 10.95 1.32
N LYS A 85 12.05 12.19 1.64
CA LYS A 85 11.47 12.57 2.94
C LYS A 85 10.05 12.05 3.11
N GLY A 86 9.22 12.16 2.07
CA GLY A 86 7.84 11.68 2.05
C GLY A 86 7.69 10.19 1.76
N GLN A 87 8.78 9.49 1.40
CA GLN A 87 8.78 8.09 0.98
C GLN A 87 7.77 7.83 -0.14
N CYS A 88 7.75 8.68 -1.16
CA CYS A 88 6.71 8.76 -2.19
C CYS A 88 6.78 7.61 -3.22
N THR A 89 6.88 6.37 -2.73
CA THR A 89 6.89 5.12 -3.48
C THR A 89 5.51 4.46 -3.42
N GLN A 90 5.40 3.21 -3.85
CA GLN A 90 4.21 2.39 -3.62
C GLN A 90 4.32 1.62 -2.29
N ILE A 91 3.20 1.40 -1.57
CA ILE A 91 3.12 0.48 -0.42
C ILE A 91 2.75 -0.90 -0.95
N HIS A 92 3.50 -1.92 -0.53
CA HIS A 92 3.31 -3.33 -0.90
C HIS A 92 2.95 -4.17 0.32
#